data_AF-A0A3S3N4T9-F1
#
_entry.id   AF-A0A3S3N4T9-F1
#
_cell.length_a   1.000
_cell.length_b   1.000
_cell.length_c   1.000
_cell.angle_alpha   90.00
_cell.angle_beta   90.00
_cell.angle_gamma   90.00
#
_symmetry.space_group_name_H-M   'P 1'
#
loop_
_entity.id
_entity.type
_entity.pdbx_description
1 polymer ?
#
loop_
_entity_poly.entity_id
_entity_poly.type
_entity_poly.pdbx_seq_one_letter_code
_entity_poly.pdbx_strand_id
1 'polypeptide(L)'
;MAPSISTNPLLSLLFTFLLSLSIFHPLTTAQSLYQKCQTALDYTSNSTYASNLNTLLASLPSNASRNDGFYNTTVGTNQDSVYGLVLCRGDRFFSLIEDAGKITLYNAASINNPTQFVPFLKDLLSNLSNRAANDPSLGMFATEKTKFMGSRDVYGLVQCTRDLSMNDCSRCLEGAVGDVMGCCSSDIGARVLTTSCTLRFELYPFYTASDSGPTPAPPNPTSKGKKGKRSWVVSIGFAVTFVGLVLLGCCIFHLLRRRRKLQEARKQQSPHALLNNLDVTSTDLLNIDIYGGSPGENHELPFIDFGTIQHSTNNFSFENKLGQGGFGAVYKGVLADGKEIAVKRLSIGSSQGLKEFKNEVILISKLQHKNLVRLVFFCMEKEEKLLIYEYMPNKSLDFFLFDQIKRARLTWRIRYNIVNGIARGLLYLHEDSCLKVIHRDLKASNVLLDYEMNPKISDFGLARAFRENHSEANTNKVIGT
;
A
#
# COMPACT_ATOMS: atom_id res chain seq x y z
N MET A 1 -29.69 65.53 0.86
CA MET A 1 -29.57 64.59 -0.28
C MET A 1 -29.08 63.27 0.26
N ALA A 2 -29.84 62.19 0.07
CA ALA A 2 -29.35 60.83 0.36
C ALA A 2 -28.71 60.26 -0.92
N PRO A 3 -27.48 59.71 -0.88
CA PRO A 3 -26.89 59.08 -2.05
C PRO A 3 -27.55 57.73 -2.32
N SER A 4 -28.04 57.54 -3.54
CA SER A 4 -28.61 56.27 -3.99
C SER A 4 -27.54 55.19 -4.10
N ILE A 5 -27.70 54.09 -3.36
CA ILE A 5 -26.84 52.91 -3.49
C ILE A 5 -27.13 52.23 -4.83
N SER A 6 -26.23 52.39 -5.79
CA SER A 6 -26.27 51.67 -7.07
C SER A 6 -25.86 50.21 -6.85
N THR A 7 -26.84 49.33 -6.65
CA THR A 7 -26.60 47.88 -6.59
C THR A 7 -26.28 47.36 -7.98
N ASN A 8 -25.02 47.00 -8.22
CA ASN A 8 -24.57 46.49 -9.51
C ASN A 8 -25.23 45.12 -9.82
N PRO A 9 -26.06 45.00 -10.88
CA PRO A 9 -26.84 43.78 -11.13
C PRO A 9 -25.96 42.56 -11.42
N LEU A 10 -24.77 42.74 -12.00
CA LEU A 10 -23.78 41.69 -12.21
C LEU A 10 -23.29 41.08 -10.89
N LEU A 11 -23.13 41.90 -9.84
CA LEU A 11 -22.65 41.42 -8.53
C LEU A 11 -23.75 40.59 -7.83
N SER A 12 -25.01 40.98 -7.98
CA SER A 12 -26.16 40.21 -7.48
C SER A 12 -26.30 38.87 -8.22
N LEU A 13 -26.19 38.88 -9.55
CA LEU A 13 -26.16 37.67 -10.38
C LEU A 13 -25.01 36.73 -9.99
N LEU A 14 -23.80 37.26 -9.83
CA LEU A 14 -22.64 36.47 -9.39
C LEU A 14 -22.87 35.85 -8.00
N PHE A 15 -23.45 36.60 -7.06
CA PHE A 15 -23.72 36.11 -5.71
C PHE A 15 -24.80 35.01 -5.71
N THR A 16 -25.87 35.16 -6.50
CA THR A 16 -26.89 34.09 -6.67
C THR A 16 -26.34 32.85 -7.37
N PHE A 17 -25.45 33.02 -8.36
CA PHE A 17 -24.77 31.92 -9.04
C PHE A 17 -23.83 31.16 -8.10
N LEU A 18 -23.03 31.87 -7.30
CA LEU A 18 -22.17 31.27 -6.27
C LEU A 18 -22.98 30.56 -5.17
N LEU A 19 -24.11 31.13 -4.73
CA LEU A 19 -25.03 30.44 -3.83
C LEU A 19 -25.57 29.14 -4.43
N SER A 20 -25.90 29.13 -5.73
CA SER A 20 -26.37 27.92 -6.42
C SER A 20 -25.29 26.85 -6.56
N LEU A 21 -24.01 27.24 -6.72
CA LEU A 21 -22.88 26.32 -6.77
C LEU A 21 -22.61 25.65 -5.41
N SER A 22 -22.84 26.35 -4.29
CA SER A 22 -22.74 25.73 -2.96
C SER A 22 -23.81 24.66 -2.66
N ILE A 23 -24.85 24.54 -3.49
CA ILE A 23 -25.93 23.53 -3.32
C ILE A 23 -25.55 22.18 -3.98
N PHE A 24 -24.57 22.14 -4.89
CA PHE A 24 -24.14 20.91 -5.57
C PHE A 24 -22.89 20.28 -4.94
N HIS A 25 -23.07 19.61 -3.79
CA HIS A 25 -22.08 18.66 -3.29
C HIS A 25 -22.23 17.30 -3.99
N PRO A 26 -21.21 16.75 -4.66
CA PRO A 26 -21.22 15.34 -5.05
C PRO A 26 -21.15 14.46 -3.78
N LEU A 27 -21.99 13.43 -3.69
CA LEU A 27 -21.97 12.50 -2.55
C LEU A 27 -20.64 11.73 -2.52
N THR A 28 -19.96 11.75 -1.36
CA THR A 28 -18.83 10.88 -1.01
C THR A 28 -19.24 9.93 0.11
N THR A 29 -18.77 8.68 0.06
CA THR A 29 -19.02 7.59 1.04
C THR A 29 -17.83 6.61 1.06
N ALA A 30 -17.58 5.78 2.07
CA ALA A 30 -17.27 6.16 3.45
C ALA A 30 -15.90 5.56 3.86
N GLN A 31 -15.27 6.12 4.91
CA GLN A 31 -14.28 5.43 5.76
C GLN A 31 -14.89 5.27 7.16
N SER A 32 -14.93 4.06 7.71
CA SER A 32 -15.24 3.83 9.13
C SER A 32 -14.40 2.67 9.68
N LEU A 33 -13.87 2.86 10.89
CA LEU A 33 -12.96 1.91 11.55
C LEU A 33 -13.64 1.05 12.62
N TYR A 34 -14.94 1.24 12.90
CA TYR A 34 -15.69 0.39 13.84
C TYR A 34 -17.21 0.51 13.76
N GLN A 35 -17.93 -0.61 13.84
CA GLN A 35 -19.30 -0.66 14.40
C GLN A 35 -19.67 -2.09 14.90
N LYS A 36 -20.43 -2.17 16.00
CA LYS A 36 -20.80 -3.40 16.74
C LYS A 36 -22.31 -3.39 17.05
N CYS A 37 -23.05 -4.45 16.68
CA CYS A 37 -24.47 -4.63 17.03
C CYS A 37 -24.77 -6.06 17.50
N GLN A 38 -25.41 -6.19 18.68
CA GLN A 38 -25.69 -7.46 19.38
C GLN A 38 -26.73 -7.19 20.48
N THR A 39 -27.91 -7.83 20.44
CA THR A 39 -28.87 -7.90 21.58
C THR A 39 -29.84 -9.10 21.47
N ALA A 40 -29.33 -10.30 21.77
CA ALA A 40 -30.04 -11.44 22.38
C ALA A 40 -31.25 -12.20 21.75
N LEU A 41 -31.94 -11.79 20.66
CA LEU A 41 -33.19 -12.50 20.22
C LEU A 41 -33.42 -12.64 18.69
N ASP A 42 -34.04 -13.79 18.30
CA ASP A 42 -34.71 -14.09 17.01
C ASP A 42 -36.27 -13.86 17.12
N TYR A 43 -37.09 -14.12 16.09
CA TYR A 43 -38.44 -13.53 15.98
C TYR A 43 -39.56 -14.40 15.27
N THR A 44 -40.31 -13.97 14.20
CA THR A 44 -41.40 -14.75 13.49
C THR A 44 -41.74 -14.32 12.02
N SER A 45 -42.17 -15.23 11.10
CA SER A 45 -42.26 -15.14 9.60
C SER A 45 -43.27 -14.17 8.87
N ASN A 46 -43.02 -13.84 7.57
CA ASN A 46 -43.72 -12.93 6.58
C ASN A 46 -44.28 -11.57 7.06
N SER A 47 -44.04 -11.26 8.32
CA SER A 47 -43.22 -10.13 8.71
C SER A 47 -42.34 -9.51 7.61
N THR A 48 -41.93 -8.27 7.90
CA THR A 48 -40.54 -7.92 8.24
C THR A 48 -39.45 -8.98 7.94
N TYR A 49 -39.66 -10.29 8.13
CA TYR A 49 -38.80 -11.35 7.61
C TYR A 49 -38.59 -11.24 6.12
N ALA A 50 -39.48 -11.85 5.34
CA ALA A 50 -39.26 -12.18 3.94
C ALA A 50 -38.93 -10.95 3.10
N SER A 51 -39.22 -9.74 3.60
CA SER A 51 -38.79 -8.47 3.03
C SER A 51 -37.38 -8.00 3.47
N ASN A 52 -37.13 -7.78 4.77
CA ASN A 52 -36.12 -6.78 5.20
C ASN A 52 -34.66 -7.15 4.98
N LEU A 53 -34.39 -8.40 4.65
CA LEU A 53 -33.05 -8.84 4.33
C LEU A 53 -32.99 -9.49 2.92
N ASN A 54 -34.15 -9.66 2.25
CA ASN A 54 -34.25 -9.56 0.77
C ASN A 54 -33.80 -8.16 0.31
N THR A 55 -34.06 -7.14 1.12
CA THR A 55 -33.38 -5.83 1.02
C THR A 55 -31.87 -5.96 1.23
N LEU A 56 -31.39 -6.67 2.26
CA LEU A 56 -29.96 -6.92 2.55
C LEU A 56 -29.27 -7.56 1.33
N LEU A 57 -29.75 -8.69 0.80
CA LEU A 57 -29.17 -9.31 -0.42
C LEU A 57 -29.25 -8.44 -1.68
N ALA A 58 -30.24 -7.58 -1.83
CA ALA A 58 -30.27 -6.62 -2.93
C ALA A 58 -29.30 -5.44 -2.76
N SER A 59 -28.95 -5.08 -1.51
CA SER A 59 -28.32 -3.79 -1.15
C SER A 59 -26.94 -3.88 -0.51
N LEU A 60 -26.42 -5.07 -0.27
CA LEU A 60 -25.14 -5.26 0.40
C LEU A 60 -23.99 -5.08 -0.62
N PRO A 61 -23.47 -3.85 -0.92
CA PRO A 61 -23.93 -2.96 -2.03
C PRO A 61 -23.43 -3.20 -3.47
N SER A 62 -24.33 -3.76 -4.28
CA SER A 62 -24.20 -4.15 -5.69
C SER A 62 -23.12 -5.18 -6.09
N ASN A 63 -23.22 -6.42 -5.61
CA ASN A 63 -23.50 -6.74 -4.22
C ASN A 63 -22.18 -6.53 -3.49
N ALA A 64 -21.42 -7.59 -3.36
CA ALA A 64 -20.21 -7.60 -2.59
C ALA A 64 -19.01 -6.73 -3.09
N SER A 65 -19.18 -5.83 -4.07
CA SER A 65 -18.70 -6.20 -5.40
C SER A 65 -18.02 -5.08 -6.20
N ARG A 66 -17.16 -5.43 -7.17
CA ARG A 66 -16.99 -6.77 -7.78
C ARG A 66 -15.79 -7.58 -7.29
N ASN A 67 -15.50 -7.45 -5.98
CA ASN A 67 -14.68 -8.33 -5.14
C ASN A 67 -13.28 -8.66 -5.63
N ASP A 68 -12.40 -7.68 -5.55
CA ASP A 68 -11.48 -7.74 -4.42
C ASP A 68 -11.52 -6.40 -3.67
N GLY A 69 -12.13 -6.30 -2.50
CA GLY A 69 -12.32 -7.34 -1.49
C GLY A 69 -13.77 -7.78 -1.20
N PHE A 70 -13.86 -9.07 -0.87
CA PHE A 70 -14.90 -9.85 -0.19
C PHE A 70 -16.19 -9.17 0.29
N TYR A 71 -17.33 -9.86 0.14
CA TYR A 71 -18.58 -9.60 0.87
C TYR A 71 -19.63 -10.72 0.67
N ASN A 72 -20.32 -11.03 1.76
CA ASN A 72 -21.35 -12.05 1.91
C ASN A 72 -22.59 -11.43 2.57
N THR A 73 -23.74 -12.03 2.29
CA THR A 73 -25.01 -11.33 2.30
C THR A 73 -26.15 -12.34 2.17
N THR A 74 -27.23 -12.13 2.91
CA THR A 74 -28.15 -13.21 3.37
C THR A 74 -29.53 -12.50 3.67
N VAL A 75 -30.71 -13.18 3.72
CA VAL A 75 -32.09 -12.61 3.51
C VAL A 75 -33.19 -12.76 4.59
N GLY A 76 -33.78 -11.63 5.05
CA GLY A 76 -34.92 -11.31 5.96
C GLY A 76 -34.78 -10.83 7.46
N THR A 77 -35.71 -10.02 7.99
CA THR A 77 -35.82 -9.57 9.42
C THR A 77 -36.80 -10.34 10.32
N ASN A 78 -36.48 -11.50 10.94
CA ASN A 78 -37.25 -12.26 11.99
C ASN A 78 -36.74 -13.75 12.26
N GLN A 79 -37.55 -14.83 12.48
CA GLN A 79 -37.13 -16.25 12.87
C GLN A 79 -36.45 -17.05 11.75
N ASP A 80 -36.38 -16.41 10.60
CA ASP A 80 -36.11 -17.06 9.37
C ASP A 80 -34.64 -16.81 8.93
N SER A 81 -33.87 -16.02 9.74
CA SER A 81 -32.45 -16.14 10.20
C SER A 81 -31.25 -16.17 9.22
N VAL A 82 -30.85 -15.11 8.50
CA VAL A 82 -29.95 -15.25 7.33
C VAL A 82 -28.79 -14.20 7.42
N TYR A 83 -27.52 -14.60 7.62
CA TYR A 83 -26.41 -13.75 8.12
C TYR A 83 -25.33 -13.20 7.13
N GLY A 84 -25.25 -11.88 6.88
CA GLY A 84 -24.23 -11.23 6.02
C GLY A 84 -22.94 -10.69 6.69
N LEU A 85 -21.79 -10.64 5.97
CA LEU A 85 -20.41 -10.30 6.44
C LEU A 85 -19.47 -9.90 5.28
N VAL A 86 -18.60 -8.88 5.47
CA VAL A 86 -18.18 -7.92 4.43
C VAL A 86 -16.74 -7.39 4.59
N LEU A 87 -15.95 -7.24 3.51
CA LEU A 87 -14.60 -6.63 3.53
C LEU A 87 -14.03 -6.22 2.13
N CYS A 88 -14.28 -4.98 1.67
CA CYS A 88 -13.68 -4.40 0.44
C CYS A 88 -12.68 -3.25 0.79
N ARG A 89 -11.48 -3.15 0.16
CA ARG A 89 -10.42 -2.19 0.58
C ARG A 89 -9.40 -1.74 -0.49
N GLY A 90 -8.97 -0.48 -0.35
CA GLY A 90 -7.74 0.17 -0.86
C GLY A 90 -7.80 1.69 -0.58
N ASP A 91 -6.73 2.45 -0.29
CA ASP A 91 -5.32 2.12 -0.03
C ASP A 91 -4.99 2.12 1.48
N ARG A 92 -4.05 1.27 1.91
CA ARG A 92 -3.14 1.61 3.01
C ARG A 92 -1.70 1.43 2.52
N PHE A 93 -0.89 2.47 2.72
CA PHE A 93 0.43 2.65 2.12
C PHE A 93 1.54 1.68 2.60
N PHE A 94 1.20 0.67 3.41
CA PHE A 94 2.14 -0.27 4.02
C PHE A 94 1.55 -1.67 4.14
N SER A 95 2.23 -2.68 3.60
CA SER A 95 2.04 -4.10 3.94
C SER A 95 2.69 -4.41 5.31
N LEU A 96 2.17 -3.80 6.38
CA LEU A 96 2.59 -4.05 7.76
C LEU A 96 1.38 -4.53 8.56
N ILE A 97 1.59 -5.55 9.41
CA ILE A 97 0.59 -5.95 10.41
C ILE A 97 0.41 -4.77 11.36
N GLU A 98 -0.79 -4.19 11.37
CA GLU A 98 -1.13 -3.02 12.18
C GLU A 98 -2.16 -3.42 13.23
N ASP A 99 -1.71 -3.68 14.46
CA ASP A 99 -2.59 -4.00 15.61
C ASP A 99 -3.51 -2.84 16.03
N ALA A 100 -3.30 -1.64 15.47
CA ALA A 100 -4.15 -0.48 15.74
C ALA A 100 -5.56 -0.69 15.16
N GLY A 101 -6.52 -0.88 16.06
CA GLY A 101 -7.93 -1.11 15.72
C GLY A 101 -8.41 -2.55 15.85
N LYS A 102 -7.68 -3.42 16.55
CA LYS A 102 -8.18 -4.76 16.93
C LYS A 102 -9.40 -4.69 17.86
N ILE A 103 -10.43 -5.46 17.56
CA ILE A 103 -11.61 -5.64 18.44
C ILE A 103 -11.92 -7.13 18.65
N THR A 104 -12.17 -7.50 19.90
CA THR A 104 -12.78 -8.78 20.25
C THR A 104 -14.22 -8.59 20.74
N LEU A 105 -15.12 -9.40 20.20
CA LEU A 105 -16.55 -9.47 20.50
C LEU A 105 -16.87 -10.88 20.99
N TYR A 106 -17.77 -11.04 21.95
CA TYR A 106 -18.15 -12.37 22.45
C TYR A 106 -19.57 -12.38 23.01
N ASN A 107 -20.12 -13.58 23.13
CA ASN A 107 -21.41 -13.86 23.74
C ASN A 107 -21.20 -14.42 25.14
N ALA A 108 -21.27 -13.57 26.17
CA ALA A 108 -20.97 -13.90 27.58
C ALA A 108 -21.84 -15.00 28.22
N ALA A 109 -22.75 -15.62 27.48
CA ALA A 109 -23.33 -16.89 27.87
C ALA A 109 -22.25 -17.98 27.75
N SER A 110 -21.90 -18.61 28.87
CA SER A 110 -20.84 -19.63 28.93
C SER A 110 -21.33 -21.03 28.50
N ILE A 111 -20.41 -21.85 28.01
CA ILE A 111 -20.68 -23.26 27.71
C ILE A 111 -20.59 -24.12 28.97
N ASN A 112 -21.47 -25.13 29.10
CA ASN A 112 -21.54 -25.99 30.29
C ASN A 112 -20.29 -26.87 30.52
N ASN A 113 -19.52 -27.18 29.47
CA ASN A 113 -18.36 -28.10 29.51
C ASN A 113 -17.05 -27.42 29.03
N PRO A 114 -16.59 -26.31 29.65
CA PRO A 114 -15.49 -25.50 29.13
C PRO A 114 -14.18 -26.29 29.03
N THR A 115 -13.89 -27.19 29.97
CA THR A 115 -12.65 -27.98 30.02
C THR A 115 -12.43 -28.87 28.80
N GLN A 116 -13.51 -29.36 28.17
CA GLN A 116 -13.45 -30.16 26.94
C GLN A 116 -13.66 -29.29 25.68
N PHE A 117 -14.39 -28.18 25.81
CA PHE A 117 -14.68 -27.27 24.70
C PHE A 117 -13.47 -26.41 24.30
N VAL A 118 -12.71 -25.88 25.25
CA VAL A 118 -11.57 -24.99 24.95
C VAL A 118 -10.49 -25.67 24.08
N PRO A 119 -10.04 -26.92 24.36
CA PRO A 119 -9.11 -27.62 23.48
C PRO A 119 -9.68 -27.90 22.09
N PHE A 120 -10.96 -28.31 22.01
CA PHE A 120 -11.67 -28.56 20.76
C PHE A 120 -11.78 -27.29 19.89
N LEU A 121 -12.19 -26.17 20.51
CA LEU A 121 -12.29 -24.88 19.83
C LEU A 121 -10.93 -24.38 19.35
N LYS A 122 -9.87 -24.59 20.15
CA LYS A 122 -8.50 -24.25 19.76
C LYS A 122 -8.04 -25.05 18.54
N ASP A 123 -8.28 -26.36 18.52
CA ASP A 123 -7.93 -27.22 17.39
C ASP A 123 -8.68 -26.82 16.11
N LEU A 124 -10.00 -26.65 16.19
CA LEU A 124 -10.85 -26.15 15.10
C LEU A 124 -10.33 -24.83 14.52
N LEU A 125 -10.11 -23.83 15.37
CA LEU A 125 -9.66 -22.51 14.92
C LEU A 125 -8.21 -22.54 14.38
N SER A 126 -7.34 -23.40 14.93
CA SER A 126 -5.95 -23.54 14.45
C SER A 126 -5.90 -24.24 13.09
N ASN A 127 -6.71 -25.29 12.88
CA ASN A 127 -6.86 -25.98 11.61
C ASN A 127 -7.44 -25.05 10.53
N LEU A 128 -8.51 -24.32 10.86
CA LEU A 128 -9.08 -23.27 10.01
C LEU A 128 -8.04 -22.23 9.61
N SER A 129 -7.24 -21.75 10.57
CA SER A 129 -6.20 -20.74 10.34
C SER A 129 -5.10 -21.27 9.42
N ASN A 130 -4.63 -22.49 9.65
CA ASN A 130 -3.63 -23.14 8.81
C ASN A 130 -4.15 -23.30 7.37
N ARG A 131 -5.38 -23.78 7.20
CA ARG A 131 -6.00 -23.98 5.88
C ARG A 131 -6.16 -22.66 5.13
N ALA A 132 -6.69 -21.60 5.78
CA ALA A 132 -6.82 -20.29 5.16
C ALA A 132 -5.47 -19.67 4.75
N ALA A 133 -4.41 -19.89 5.54
CA ALA A 133 -3.08 -19.35 5.25
C ALA A 133 -2.28 -20.15 4.21
N ASN A 134 -2.41 -21.48 4.18
CA ASN A 134 -1.50 -22.38 3.45
C ASN A 134 -2.15 -23.12 2.26
N ASP A 135 -3.48 -23.10 2.10
CA ASP A 135 -4.16 -23.66 0.92
C ASP A 135 -4.49 -22.55 -0.09
N PRO A 136 -3.76 -22.44 -1.22
CA PRO A 136 -4.00 -21.39 -2.20
C PRO A 136 -5.38 -21.46 -2.85
N SER A 137 -6.04 -22.62 -2.84
CA SER A 137 -7.38 -22.80 -3.42
C SER A 137 -8.47 -22.10 -2.62
N LEU A 138 -8.20 -21.78 -1.35
CA LEU A 138 -9.15 -21.15 -0.43
C LEU A 138 -9.12 -19.62 -0.44
N GLY A 139 -8.20 -18.99 -1.18
CA GLY A 139 -8.21 -17.54 -1.42
C GLY A 139 -8.17 -16.69 -0.14
N MET A 140 -7.44 -17.18 0.87
CA MET A 140 -7.32 -16.62 2.23
C MET A 140 -8.62 -16.60 3.07
N PHE A 141 -9.51 -17.57 2.87
CA PHE A 141 -10.78 -17.70 3.59
C PHE A 141 -11.07 -19.17 3.92
N ALA A 142 -11.46 -19.49 5.16
CA ALA A 142 -11.89 -20.84 5.51
C ALA A 142 -13.08 -20.84 6.47
N THR A 143 -13.97 -21.83 6.31
CA THR A 143 -15.12 -22.08 7.20
C THR A 143 -15.25 -23.56 7.52
N GLU A 144 -15.71 -23.89 8.72
CA GLU A 144 -15.90 -25.28 9.16
C GLU A 144 -17.03 -25.38 10.19
N LYS A 145 -17.97 -26.29 9.93
CA LYS A 145 -19.05 -26.69 10.83
C LYS A 145 -18.71 -28.07 11.38
N THR A 146 -18.54 -28.21 12.69
CA THR A 146 -18.13 -29.46 13.33
C THR A 146 -18.92 -29.72 14.62
N LYS A 147 -19.02 -30.99 15.05
CA LYS A 147 -19.82 -31.40 16.21
C LYS A 147 -18.99 -31.54 17.47
N PHE A 148 -19.18 -30.63 18.42
CA PHE A 148 -18.71 -30.82 19.79
C PHE A 148 -19.52 -31.93 20.48
N MET A 149 -18.83 -32.89 21.07
CA MET A 149 -19.40 -34.07 21.76
C MET A 149 -20.52 -34.77 20.95
N GLY A 150 -20.34 -34.88 19.62
CA GLY A 150 -21.27 -35.55 18.71
C GLY A 150 -22.67 -34.94 18.59
N SER A 151 -22.95 -33.81 19.25
CA SER A 151 -24.32 -33.33 19.49
C SER A 151 -24.50 -31.84 19.18
N ARG A 152 -23.58 -30.97 19.61
CA ARG A 152 -23.69 -29.52 19.43
C ARG A 152 -22.84 -29.05 18.24
N ASP A 153 -23.48 -28.39 17.28
CA ASP A 153 -22.76 -27.80 16.15
C ASP A 153 -21.96 -26.56 16.59
N VAL A 154 -20.76 -26.44 16.05
CA VAL A 154 -19.85 -25.31 16.23
C VAL A 154 -19.47 -24.80 14.84
N TYR A 155 -19.73 -23.53 14.60
CA TYR A 155 -19.48 -22.87 13.32
C TYR A 155 -18.23 -22.00 13.45
N GLY A 156 -17.26 -22.16 12.57
CA GLY A 156 -16.03 -21.38 12.52
C GLY A 156 -15.82 -20.73 11.15
N LEU A 157 -15.30 -19.51 11.15
CA LEU A 157 -14.93 -18.73 9.96
C LEU A 157 -13.64 -17.96 10.25
N VAL A 158 -12.67 -18.02 9.35
CA VAL A 158 -11.47 -17.19 9.37
C VAL A 158 -11.19 -16.61 7.99
N GLN A 159 -10.56 -15.45 7.94
CA GLN A 159 -10.17 -14.81 6.68
C GLN A 159 -9.02 -13.83 6.88
N CYS A 160 -8.09 -13.75 5.91
CA CYS A 160 -7.08 -12.71 5.80
C CYS A 160 -7.34 -11.79 4.61
N THR A 161 -6.73 -10.61 4.60
CA THR A 161 -6.67 -9.77 3.40
C THR A 161 -5.69 -10.38 2.39
N ARG A 162 -6.06 -10.40 1.10
CA ARG A 162 -5.35 -11.14 0.03
C ARG A 162 -3.97 -10.59 -0.34
N ASP A 163 -3.58 -9.45 0.22
CA ASP A 163 -2.28 -8.81 0.07
C ASP A 163 -1.20 -9.34 1.04
N LEU A 164 -1.57 -10.16 2.03
CA LEU A 164 -0.61 -10.73 2.99
C LEU A 164 0.20 -11.88 2.40
N SER A 165 1.38 -12.13 2.96
CA SER A 165 2.07 -13.41 2.76
C SER A 165 1.36 -14.52 3.55
N MET A 166 1.53 -15.79 3.14
CA MET A 166 1.04 -16.96 3.90
C MET A 166 1.47 -16.90 5.37
N ASN A 167 2.71 -16.46 5.63
CA ASN A 167 3.29 -16.34 6.97
C ASN A 167 2.69 -15.17 7.79
N ASP A 168 2.32 -14.07 7.15
CA ASP A 168 1.68 -12.93 7.84
C ASP A 168 0.19 -13.17 8.07
N CYS A 169 -0.48 -13.90 7.16
CA CYS A 169 -1.84 -14.41 7.39
C CYS A 169 -1.87 -15.41 8.57
N SER A 170 -0.94 -16.38 8.60
CA SER A 170 -0.81 -17.31 9.74
C SER A 170 -0.59 -16.55 11.05
N ARG A 171 0.37 -15.61 11.10
CA ARG A 171 0.66 -14.80 12.29
C ARG A 171 -0.55 -13.97 12.76
N CYS A 172 -1.32 -13.38 11.84
CA CYS A 172 -2.51 -12.62 12.18
C CYS A 172 -3.60 -13.51 12.79
N LEU A 173 -3.87 -14.66 12.16
CA LEU A 173 -4.89 -15.60 12.63
C LEU A 173 -4.48 -16.30 13.93
N GLU A 174 -3.20 -16.65 14.11
CA GLU A 174 -2.64 -17.14 15.38
C GLU A 174 -2.82 -16.11 16.51
N GLY A 175 -2.61 -14.82 16.22
CA GLY A 175 -2.91 -13.73 17.14
C GLY A 175 -4.39 -13.70 17.53
N ALA A 176 -5.29 -13.76 16.54
CA ALA A 176 -6.73 -13.80 16.77
C ALA A 176 -7.20 -15.05 17.55
N VAL A 177 -6.59 -16.22 17.33
CA VAL A 177 -6.80 -17.42 18.14
C VAL A 177 -6.34 -17.18 19.58
N GLY A 178 -5.14 -16.60 19.75
CA GLY A 178 -4.61 -16.22 21.07
C GLY A 178 -5.53 -15.28 21.83
N ASP A 179 -6.11 -14.28 21.16
CA ASP A 179 -7.09 -13.38 21.74
C ASP A 179 -8.34 -14.12 22.22
N VAL A 180 -8.96 -14.99 21.38
CA VAL A 180 -10.12 -15.80 21.79
C VAL A 180 -9.78 -16.69 22.99
N MET A 181 -8.61 -17.34 22.97
CA MET A 181 -8.15 -18.17 24.09
C MET A 181 -7.95 -17.37 25.38
N GLY A 182 -7.54 -16.10 25.30
CA GLY A 182 -7.31 -15.22 26.44
C GLY A 182 -8.56 -14.52 27.00
N CYS A 183 -9.58 -14.25 26.18
CA CYS A 183 -10.81 -13.56 26.63
C CYS A 183 -11.98 -14.50 26.95
N CYS A 184 -12.28 -15.43 26.04
CA CYS A 184 -13.67 -15.78 25.74
C CYS A 184 -13.80 -17.13 25.02
N SER A 185 -12.88 -18.05 25.32
CA SER A 185 -12.88 -19.43 24.82
C SER A 185 -13.91 -20.35 25.50
N SER A 186 -14.48 -19.90 26.62
CA SER A 186 -15.56 -20.60 27.35
C SER A 186 -16.96 -20.09 27.01
N ASP A 187 -17.07 -19.13 26.09
CA ASP A 187 -18.32 -18.50 25.66
C ASP A 187 -18.94 -19.22 24.46
N ILE A 188 -20.25 -19.03 24.24
CA ILE A 188 -20.97 -19.67 23.11
C ILE A 188 -20.69 -19.02 21.74
N GLY A 189 -19.79 -18.05 21.66
CA GLY A 189 -19.35 -17.43 20.41
C GLY A 189 -18.45 -16.23 20.62
N ALA A 190 -17.50 -16.02 19.70
CA ALA A 190 -16.63 -14.84 19.67
C ALA A 190 -16.25 -14.43 18.24
N ARG A 191 -15.88 -13.15 18.08
CA ARG A 191 -15.37 -12.57 16.84
C ARG A 191 -14.15 -11.71 17.13
N VAL A 192 -13.06 -11.90 16.40
CA VAL A 192 -11.92 -10.99 16.39
C VAL A 192 -11.88 -10.30 15.03
N LEU A 193 -11.90 -8.98 15.05
CA LEU A 193 -11.82 -8.14 13.86
C LEU A 193 -10.52 -7.34 13.94
N THR A 194 -9.66 -7.46 12.94
CA THR A 194 -8.42 -6.68 12.83
C THR A 194 -8.34 -5.96 11.48
N THR A 195 -7.26 -5.21 11.26
CA THR A 195 -6.93 -4.64 9.95
C THR A 195 -6.59 -5.75 8.94
N SER A 196 -5.87 -6.81 9.33
CA SER A 196 -5.29 -7.79 8.40
C SER A 196 -6.05 -9.12 8.30
N CYS A 197 -6.82 -9.48 9.33
CA CYS A 197 -7.62 -10.72 9.38
C CYS A 197 -8.85 -10.62 10.27
N THR A 198 -9.79 -11.55 10.08
CA THR A 198 -10.97 -11.77 10.91
C THR A 198 -11.09 -13.23 11.30
N LEU A 199 -11.59 -13.48 12.51
CA LEU A 199 -11.92 -14.78 13.05
C LEU A 199 -13.30 -14.69 13.69
N ARG A 200 -14.14 -15.71 13.50
CA ARG A 200 -15.45 -15.83 14.14
C ARG A 200 -15.76 -17.28 14.46
N PHE A 201 -16.25 -17.54 15.66
CA PHE A 201 -16.96 -18.77 15.99
C PHE A 201 -18.28 -18.47 16.69
N GLU A 202 -19.27 -19.35 16.52
CA GLU A 202 -20.55 -19.30 17.26
C GLU A 202 -21.12 -20.73 17.38
N LEU A 203 -21.92 -20.99 18.41
CA LEU A 203 -22.71 -22.22 18.57
C LEU A 203 -24.08 -22.17 17.86
N TYR A 204 -24.30 -21.17 17.01
CA TYR A 204 -25.48 -20.97 16.17
C TYR A 204 -25.03 -20.61 14.74
N PRO A 205 -25.78 -20.99 13.70
CA PRO A 205 -25.36 -20.77 12.32
C PRO A 205 -25.22 -19.29 11.99
N PHE A 206 -24.19 -18.93 11.21
CA PHE A 206 -23.98 -17.57 10.74
C PHE A 206 -23.39 -17.45 9.33
N TYR A 207 -23.34 -18.57 8.63
CA TYR A 207 -23.10 -18.69 7.19
C TYR A 207 -23.77 -19.99 6.74
N THR A 208 -24.05 -20.11 5.45
CA THR A 208 -24.54 -21.36 4.87
C THR A 208 -23.38 -22.35 4.78
N ALA A 209 -23.31 -23.28 5.73
CA ALA A 209 -22.39 -24.41 5.64
C ALA A 209 -22.93 -25.40 4.59
N SER A 210 -22.25 -25.52 3.45
CA SER A 210 -22.51 -26.61 2.51
C SER A 210 -22.18 -27.94 3.19
N ASP A 211 -23.14 -28.84 3.35
CA ASP A 211 -22.92 -30.18 3.95
C ASP A 211 -22.13 -31.14 3.01
N SER A 212 -21.30 -30.60 2.11
CA SER A 212 -20.21 -31.32 1.45
C SER A 212 -19.03 -31.43 2.43
N GLY A 213 -19.11 -32.39 3.35
CA GLY A 213 -17.93 -32.85 4.06
C GLY A 213 -16.84 -33.31 3.07
N PRO A 214 -15.55 -33.25 3.44
CA PRO A 214 -14.47 -33.65 2.54
C PRO A 214 -14.51 -35.17 2.29
N THR A 215 -15.12 -35.59 1.19
CA THR A 215 -14.98 -36.95 0.68
C THR A 215 -13.50 -37.21 0.39
N PRO A 216 -12.86 -38.25 0.96
CA PRO A 216 -11.43 -38.46 0.77
C PRO A 216 -11.11 -38.74 -0.70
N ALA A 217 -10.24 -37.94 -1.30
CA ALA A 217 -9.64 -38.29 -2.59
C ALA A 217 -8.76 -39.55 -2.40
N PRO A 218 -8.95 -40.63 -3.20
CA PRO A 218 -8.12 -41.83 -3.09
C PRO A 218 -6.64 -41.53 -3.35
N PRO A 219 -5.70 -42.24 -2.69
CA PRO A 219 -4.28 -41.96 -2.82
C PRO A 219 -3.78 -42.34 -4.21
N ASN A 220 -3.28 -41.37 -4.97
CA ASN A 220 -2.65 -41.65 -6.26
C ASN A 220 -1.26 -42.27 -6.01
N PRO A 221 -0.96 -43.52 -6.43
CA PRO A 221 0.20 -44.23 -5.90
C PRO A 221 1.53 -43.80 -6.51
N THR A 222 2.49 -43.50 -5.64
CA THR A 222 3.92 -43.83 -5.71
C THR A 222 4.60 -44.01 -7.08
N SER A 223 5.61 -43.16 -7.29
CA SER A 223 6.83 -43.39 -8.07
C SER A 223 7.25 -44.85 -8.34
N LYS A 224 7.39 -45.22 -9.63
CA LYS A 224 8.49 -46.04 -10.18
C LYS A 224 8.76 -45.50 -11.60
N GLY A 225 9.96 -45.19 -12.07
CA GLY A 225 11.25 -45.75 -11.70
C GLY A 225 11.64 -46.87 -12.67
N LYS A 226 12.26 -46.54 -13.81
CA LYS A 226 12.96 -47.52 -14.66
C LYS A 226 14.33 -47.01 -15.10
N LYS A 227 15.36 -47.74 -14.66
CA LYS A 227 16.76 -47.61 -15.13
C LYS A 227 16.88 -48.20 -16.54
N GLY A 228 17.67 -47.56 -17.41
CA GLY A 228 18.14 -48.11 -18.68
C GLY A 228 19.66 -48.05 -18.74
N LYS A 229 20.33 -49.21 -18.74
CA LYS A 229 21.80 -49.33 -18.65
C LYS A 229 22.49 -48.90 -19.95
N ARG A 230 23.69 -48.32 -19.83
CA ARG A 230 24.95 -49.00 -20.24
C ARG A 230 26.20 -48.25 -19.76
N SER A 231 27.15 -49.03 -19.25
CA SER A 231 28.53 -48.63 -19.02
C SER A 231 29.39 -49.21 -20.16
N TRP A 232 30.39 -48.47 -20.64
CA TRP A 232 31.62 -49.08 -21.15
C TRP A 232 32.84 -48.27 -20.71
N VAL A 233 33.90 -49.03 -20.49
CA VAL A 233 35.19 -48.78 -19.85
C VAL A 233 36.23 -48.08 -20.76
N VAL A 234 36.88 -47.05 -20.21
CA VAL A 234 38.32 -46.66 -20.27
C VAL A 234 39.02 -46.35 -21.62
N SER A 235 39.48 -45.08 -21.69
CA SER A 235 40.75 -44.52 -22.20
C SER A 235 41.39 -44.94 -23.53
N ILE A 236 41.73 -43.92 -24.34
CA ILE A 236 43.10 -43.54 -24.79
C ILE A 236 43.02 -42.12 -25.41
N GLY A 237 44.04 -41.26 -25.23
CA GLY A 237 44.15 -40.00 -26.01
C GLY A 237 44.57 -38.71 -25.27
N PHE A 238 45.62 -38.75 -24.45
CA PHE A 238 46.09 -37.60 -23.64
C PHE A 238 46.55 -36.33 -24.40
N ALA A 239 46.54 -36.33 -25.75
CA ALA A 239 46.87 -35.15 -26.57
C ALA A 239 45.66 -34.25 -26.89
N VAL A 240 44.45 -34.83 -27.03
CA VAL A 240 43.26 -34.08 -27.46
C VAL A 240 42.66 -33.26 -26.30
N THR A 241 42.77 -33.76 -25.08
CA THR A 241 42.27 -33.08 -23.87
C THR A 241 43.03 -31.79 -23.58
N PHE A 242 44.34 -31.73 -23.81
CA PHE A 242 45.12 -30.50 -23.59
C PHE A 242 44.75 -29.39 -24.58
N VAL A 243 44.63 -29.70 -25.88
CA VAL A 243 44.17 -28.73 -26.89
C VAL A 243 42.73 -28.29 -26.61
N GLY A 244 41.86 -29.23 -26.21
CA GLY A 244 40.49 -28.92 -25.77
C GLY A 244 40.45 -27.96 -24.58
N LEU A 245 41.29 -28.19 -23.55
CA LEU A 245 41.39 -27.34 -22.37
C LEU A 245 41.98 -25.96 -22.67
N VAL A 246 42.96 -25.86 -23.58
CA VAL A 246 43.51 -24.57 -24.03
C VAL A 246 42.47 -23.78 -24.84
N LEU A 247 41.75 -24.43 -25.76
CA LEU A 247 40.66 -23.79 -26.51
C LEU A 247 39.50 -23.37 -25.59
N LEU A 248 39.13 -24.20 -24.61
CA LEU A 248 38.14 -23.87 -23.59
C LEU A 248 38.61 -22.68 -22.73
N GLY A 249 39.88 -22.69 -22.31
CA GLY A 249 40.51 -21.60 -21.54
C GLY A 249 40.55 -20.29 -22.32
N CYS A 250 40.93 -20.32 -23.59
CA CYS A 250 40.89 -19.17 -24.50
C CYS A 250 39.45 -18.67 -24.72
N CYS A 251 38.48 -19.58 -24.89
CA CYS A 251 37.07 -19.22 -25.04
C CYS A 251 36.52 -18.56 -23.75
N ILE A 252 36.80 -19.15 -22.59
CA ILE A 252 36.48 -18.57 -21.27
C ILE A 252 37.16 -17.22 -21.10
N PHE A 253 38.44 -17.07 -21.45
CA PHE A 253 39.17 -15.80 -21.40
C PHE A 253 38.56 -14.74 -22.32
N HIS A 254 38.18 -15.09 -23.55
CA HIS A 254 37.48 -14.19 -24.46
C HIS A 254 36.08 -13.81 -23.96
N LEU A 255 35.34 -14.75 -23.37
CA LEU A 255 34.03 -14.47 -22.74
C LEU A 255 34.17 -13.58 -21.50
N LEU A 256 35.18 -13.79 -20.65
CA LEU A 256 35.50 -12.95 -19.50
C LEU A 256 36.00 -11.56 -19.93
N ARG A 257 36.83 -11.47 -20.97
CA ARG A 257 37.31 -10.19 -21.53
C ARG A 257 36.19 -9.42 -22.23
N ARG A 258 35.25 -10.11 -22.91
CA ARG A 258 34.03 -9.53 -23.46
C ARG A 258 33.08 -9.06 -22.35
N ARG A 259 32.93 -9.83 -21.26
CA ARG A 259 32.18 -9.41 -20.07
C ARG A 259 32.82 -8.18 -19.39
N ARG A 260 34.14 -8.14 -19.22
CA ARG A 260 34.87 -6.96 -18.72
C ARG A 260 34.67 -5.74 -19.61
N LYS A 261 34.85 -5.86 -20.93
CA LYS A 261 34.57 -4.74 -21.87
C LYS A 261 33.11 -4.29 -21.85
N LEU A 262 32.14 -5.20 -21.69
CA LEU A 262 30.72 -4.85 -21.52
C LEU A 262 30.43 -4.17 -20.16
N GLN A 263 31.18 -4.51 -19.11
CA GLN A 263 31.10 -3.85 -17.80
C GLN A 263 31.76 -2.46 -17.83
N GLU A 264 32.90 -2.31 -18.50
CA GLU A 264 33.58 -1.03 -18.71
C GLU A 264 32.74 -0.09 -19.59
N ALA A 265 32.17 -0.59 -20.68
CA ALA A 265 31.23 0.19 -21.51
C ALA A 265 29.95 0.60 -20.76
N ARG A 266 29.45 -0.24 -19.84
CA ARG A 266 28.34 0.14 -18.94
C ARG A 266 28.72 1.19 -17.91
N LYS A 267 29.98 1.25 -17.47
CA LYS A 267 30.47 2.26 -16.50
C LYS A 267 30.68 3.65 -17.10
N GLN A 268 30.74 3.79 -18.42
CA GLN A 268 30.89 5.07 -19.12
C GLN A 268 29.58 5.67 -19.65
N GLN A 269 28.44 5.02 -19.41
CA GLN A 269 27.16 5.52 -19.91
C GLN A 269 26.61 6.60 -18.98
N SER A 270 26.64 7.87 -19.42
CA SER A 270 26.15 9.03 -18.65
C SER A 270 24.74 8.80 -18.08
N PRO A 271 24.47 9.16 -16.80
CA PRO A 271 23.13 9.10 -16.22
C PRO A 271 22.08 9.82 -17.07
N HIS A 272 22.48 10.89 -17.77
CA HIS A 272 21.62 11.66 -18.65
C HIS A 272 21.19 10.86 -19.90
N ALA A 273 22.08 10.02 -20.44
CA ALA A 273 21.75 9.10 -21.52
C ALA A 273 20.86 7.95 -21.04
N LEU A 274 21.03 7.49 -19.79
CA LEU A 274 20.18 6.47 -19.18
C LEU A 274 18.74 6.98 -18.99
N LEU A 275 18.57 8.23 -18.53
CA LEU A 275 17.26 8.86 -18.36
C LEU A 275 16.52 9.04 -19.70
N ASN A 276 17.26 9.41 -20.75
CA ASN A 276 16.73 9.61 -22.10
C ASN A 276 16.37 8.30 -22.82
N ASN A 277 17.16 7.22 -22.62
CA ASN A 277 16.93 5.91 -23.27
C ASN A 277 15.76 5.10 -22.68
N LEU A 278 15.17 5.54 -21.57
CA LEU A 278 14.01 4.91 -20.95
C LEU A 278 12.73 5.33 -21.69
N ASP A 279 12.43 4.62 -22.78
CA ASP A 279 11.28 4.87 -23.65
C ASP A 279 9.95 4.75 -22.86
N VAL A 280 9.30 5.89 -22.64
CA VAL A 280 7.98 5.99 -22.03
C VAL A 280 7.22 7.09 -22.75
N THR A 281 6.21 6.68 -23.51
CA THR A 281 5.26 7.58 -24.19
C THR A 281 4.55 8.47 -23.17
N SER A 282 5.02 9.71 -23.05
CA SER A 282 4.42 10.76 -22.22
C SER A 282 4.70 12.11 -22.87
N THR A 283 3.93 12.36 -23.93
CA THR A 283 4.00 13.45 -24.92
C THR A 283 3.89 14.88 -24.38
N ASP A 284 3.81 15.07 -23.06
CA ASP A 284 3.47 16.35 -22.44
C ASP A 284 4.66 17.04 -21.75
N LEU A 285 5.74 16.30 -21.40
CA LEU A 285 6.92 16.86 -20.72
C LEU A 285 8.14 16.99 -21.63
N LEU A 286 8.21 16.20 -22.71
CA LEU A 286 9.32 16.21 -23.67
C LEU A 286 9.12 17.20 -24.83
N ASN A 287 7.91 17.74 -25.02
CA ASN A 287 7.62 18.81 -25.98
C ASN A 287 7.95 20.22 -25.44
N ILE A 288 8.35 20.33 -24.17
CA ILE A 288 9.05 21.53 -23.70
C ILE A 288 10.50 21.35 -24.16
N ASP A 289 10.96 22.09 -25.17
CA ASP A 289 12.39 22.11 -25.50
C ASP A 289 13.18 22.55 -24.26
N ILE A 290 13.85 21.61 -23.60
CA ILE A 290 14.66 21.89 -22.41
C ILE A 290 15.99 22.56 -22.81
N TYR A 291 16.36 22.49 -24.09
CA TYR A 291 17.44 23.24 -24.72
C TYR A 291 16.99 24.64 -25.16
N GLY A 292 16.49 25.44 -24.20
CA GLY A 292 16.27 26.88 -24.33
C GLY A 292 17.32 27.74 -23.60
N GLY A 293 18.26 27.10 -22.88
CA GLY A 293 19.37 27.76 -22.19
C GLY A 293 20.59 27.91 -23.10
N SER A 294 21.30 29.03 -22.98
CA SER A 294 22.58 29.28 -23.65
C SER A 294 23.58 28.15 -23.37
N PRO A 295 24.42 27.73 -24.35
CA PRO A 295 25.39 26.65 -24.14
C PRO A 295 26.51 27.08 -23.18
N GLY A 296 26.30 26.86 -21.87
CA GLY A 296 27.24 27.24 -20.82
C GLY A 296 26.95 26.66 -19.43
N GLU A 297 25.69 26.51 -19.03
CA GLU A 297 25.35 26.03 -17.67
C GLU A 297 24.99 24.55 -17.63
N ASN A 298 26.02 23.71 -17.49
CA ASN A 298 25.86 22.30 -17.12
C ASN A 298 25.45 22.19 -15.64
N HIS A 299 24.16 22.36 -15.35
CA HIS A 299 23.58 21.88 -14.09
C HIS A 299 23.56 20.35 -14.09
N GLU A 300 24.71 19.76 -13.78
CA GLU A 300 24.90 18.32 -13.69
C GLU A 300 23.99 17.76 -12.58
N LEU A 301 23.04 16.89 -12.98
CA LEU A 301 22.06 16.33 -12.05
C LEU A 301 22.81 15.52 -10.96
N PRO A 302 22.58 15.79 -9.66
CA PRO A 302 23.40 15.23 -8.60
C PRO A 302 23.16 13.72 -8.44
N PHE A 303 24.07 12.93 -9.00
CA PHE A 303 24.04 11.47 -8.94
C PHE A 303 24.84 10.94 -7.73
N ILE A 304 24.43 9.79 -7.19
CA ILE A 304 25.19 9.03 -6.19
C ILE A 304 25.10 7.53 -6.48
N ASP A 305 26.16 6.78 -6.20
CA ASP A 305 26.18 5.34 -6.45
C ASP A 305 25.37 4.56 -5.40
N PHE A 306 24.87 3.39 -5.82
CA PHE A 306 24.05 2.53 -4.99
C PHE A 306 24.80 2.00 -3.75
N GLY A 307 26.10 1.74 -3.87
CA GLY A 307 26.92 1.18 -2.80
C GLY A 307 27.07 2.15 -1.62
N THR A 308 27.32 3.43 -1.92
CA THR A 308 27.36 4.51 -0.92
C THR A 308 26.03 4.62 -0.16
N ILE A 309 24.89 4.62 -0.87
CA ILE A 309 23.56 4.68 -0.23
C ILE A 309 23.23 3.41 0.57
N GLN A 310 23.61 2.24 0.06
CA GLN A 310 23.47 0.98 0.78
C GLN A 310 24.29 0.99 2.08
N HIS A 311 25.51 1.53 2.08
CA HIS A 311 26.31 1.71 3.30
C HIS A 311 25.69 2.74 4.26
N SER A 312 25.36 3.93 3.76
CA SER A 312 24.78 5.04 4.55
C SER A 312 23.45 4.72 5.22
N THR A 313 22.70 3.74 4.72
CA THR A 313 21.42 3.27 5.30
C THR A 313 21.55 1.99 6.13
N ASN A 314 22.78 1.53 6.40
CA ASN A 314 23.07 0.22 7.00
C ASN A 314 22.33 -0.93 6.28
N ASN A 315 22.58 -1.06 4.98
CA ASN A 315 21.95 -2.01 4.07
C ASN A 315 20.41 -1.91 4.05
N PHE A 316 19.86 -0.69 4.08
CA PHE A 316 18.42 -0.43 4.23
C PHE A 316 17.81 -1.11 5.47
N SER A 317 18.52 -1.07 6.61
CA SER A 317 18.07 -1.65 7.88
C SER A 317 16.64 -1.20 8.25
N PHE A 318 15.87 -2.11 8.84
CA PHE A 318 14.53 -1.80 9.35
C PHE A 318 14.56 -0.71 10.44
N GLU A 319 15.63 -0.64 11.24
CA GLU A 319 15.83 0.41 12.26
C GLU A 319 15.91 1.81 11.64
N ASN A 320 16.43 1.90 10.42
CA ASN A 320 16.52 3.14 9.66
C ASN A 320 15.23 3.44 8.88
N LYS A 321 14.20 2.58 8.89
CA LYS A 321 12.98 2.79 8.11
C LYS A 321 12.13 3.92 8.72
N LEU A 322 12.02 5.04 7.99
CA LEU A 322 11.20 6.18 8.36
C LEU A 322 9.73 5.99 7.99
N GLY A 323 9.48 5.27 6.89
CA GLY A 323 8.17 5.01 6.34
C GLY A 323 8.23 4.18 5.06
N GLN A 324 7.08 4.03 4.40
CA GLN A 324 6.89 3.39 3.12
C GLN A 324 5.53 3.84 2.56
N GLY A 325 5.38 3.81 1.24
CA GLY A 325 4.14 4.14 0.57
C GLY A 325 3.88 3.30 -0.66
N GLY A 326 2.81 3.65 -1.39
CA GLY A 326 2.64 3.22 -2.79
C GLY A 326 3.84 3.61 -3.65
N PHE A 327 4.54 4.69 -3.29
CA PHE A 327 5.79 5.17 -3.89
C PHE A 327 7.07 4.50 -3.35
N GLY A 328 6.98 3.41 -2.56
CA GLY A 328 8.14 2.67 -2.03
C GLY A 328 8.59 3.11 -0.63
N ALA A 329 9.70 2.52 -0.16
CA ALA A 329 10.15 2.64 1.23
C ALA A 329 11.12 3.81 1.46
N VAL A 330 10.97 4.53 2.58
CA VAL A 330 11.82 5.68 2.94
C VAL A 330 12.69 5.31 4.15
N TYR A 331 13.99 5.49 4.01
CA TYR A 331 14.98 5.18 5.04
C TYR A 331 15.77 6.43 5.45
N LYS A 332 16.15 6.53 6.72
CA LYS A 332 17.19 7.44 7.19
C LYS A 332 18.53 6.89 6.74
N GLY A 333 19.43 7.78 6.33
CA GLY A 333 20.83 7.47 6.16
C GLY A 333 21.72 8.57 6.70
N VAL A 334 22.99 8.26 6.89
CA VAL A 334 24.04 9.22 7.21
C VAL A 334 25.16 9.06 6.19
N LEU A 335 25.48 10.14 5.49
CA LEU A 335 26.58 10.18 4.53
C LEU A 335 27.94 10.26 5.26
N ALA A 336 29.03 10.01 4.54
CA ALA A 336 30.38 10.00 5.12
C ALA A 336 30.84 11.36 5.68
N ASP A 337 30.22 12.46 5.26
CA ASP A 337 30.38 13.83 5.79
C ASP A 337 29.54 14.09 7.07
N GLY A 338 28.85 13.08 7.59
CA GLY A 338 27.94 13.17 8.74
C GLY A 338 26.55 13.70 8.39
N LYS A 339 26.26 13.98 7.12
CA LYS A 339 24.98 14.57 6.71
C LYS A 339 23.85 13.55 6.73
N GLU A 340 22.78 13.88 7.47
CA GLU A 340 21.56 13.08 7.51
C GLU A 340 20.73 13.24 6.23
N ILE A 341 20.24 12.12 5.69
CA ILE A 341 19.47 12.04 4.45
C ILE A 341 18.21 11.17 4.62
N ALA A 342 17.20 11.43 3.80
CA ALA A 342 16.02 10.58 3.64
C ALA A 342 16.05 9.93 2.23
N VAL A 343 16.11 8.60 2.19
CA VAL A 343 16.29 7.79 0.98
C VAL A 343 14.97 7.10 0.62
N LYS A 344 14.24 7.63 -0.36
CA LYS A 344 13.01 7.05 -0.93
C LYS A 344 13.42 6.04 -2.02
N ARG A 345 13.37 4.75 -1.68
CA ARG A 345 13.61 3.60 -2.57
C ARG A 345 12.31 3.17 -3.22
N LEU A 346 12.18 3.42 -4.51
CA LEU A 346 10.95 3.11 -5.25
C LEU A 346 10.78 1.61 -5.45
N SER A 347 9.52 1.15 -5.47
CA SER A 347 9.16 -0.25 -5.65
C SER A 347 9.61 -0.78 -7.02
N ILE A 348 10.18 -1.99 -7.03
CA ILE A 348 10.61 -2.67 -8.26
C ILE A 348 9.36 -3.14 -9.02
N GLY A 349 9.27 -2.81 -10.31
CA GLY A 349 8.29 -3.39 -11.24
C GLY A 349 7.11 -2.51 -11.70
N SER A 350 6.89 -1.32 -11.12
CA SER A 350 5.80 -0.44 -11.61
C SER A 350 6.26 0.50 -12.73
N SER A 351 5.55 0.47 -13.87
CA SER A 351 5.75 1.43 -14.97
C SER A 351 5.39 2.87 -14.55
N GLN A 352 4.43 3.01 -13.64
CA GLN A 352 4.05 4.28 -13.02
C GLN A 352 5.17 4.87 -12.16
N GLY A 353 5.82 4.07 -11.29
CA GLY A 353 6.89 4.56 -10.43
C GLY A 353 8.13 5.04 -11.20
N LEU A 354 8.39 4.48 -12.39
CA LEU A 354 9.43 5.00 -13.29
C LEU A 354 9.08 6.40 -13.85
N LYS A 355 7.81 6.64 -14.18
CA LYS A 355 7.35 7.95 -14.68
C LYS A 355 7.41 9.00 -13.56
N GLU A 356 6.96 8.65 -12.36
CA GLU A 356 7.01 9.51 -11.18
C GLU A 356 8.45 9.84 -10.79
N PHE A 357 9.36 8.85 -10.81
CA PHE A 357 10.81 9.08 -10.62
C PHE A 357 11.36 10.12 -11.58
N LYS A 358 11.13 9.94 -12.89
CA LYS A 358 11.60 10.86 -13.93
C LYS A 358 11.08 12.28 -13.70
N ASN A 359 9.79 12.38 -13.42
CA ASN A 359 9.12 13.66 -13.18
C ASN A 359 9.70 14.36 -11.94
N GLU A 360 9.85 13.63 -10.83
CA GLU A 360 10.42 14.15 -9.60
C GLU A 360 11.87 14.63 -9.82
N VAL A 361 12.76 13.81 -10.42
CA VAL A 361 14.16 14.23 -10.73
C VAL A 361 14.21 15.47 -11.62
N ILE A 362 13.42 15.54 -12.69
CA ILE A 362 13.46 16.64 -13.66
C ILE A 362 12.90 17.95 -13.07
N LEU A 363 11.84 17.87 -12.25
CA LEU A 363 11.24 19.05 -11.63
C LEU A 363 12.05 19.51 -10.42
N ILE A 364 12.30 18.65 -9.44
CA ILE A 364 12.87 19.07 -8.15
C ILE A 364 14.33 19.52 -8.27
N SER A 365 15.07 19.07 -9.28
CA SER A 365 16.43 19.57 -9.56
C SER A 365 16.46 21.04 -9.98
N LYS A 366 15.36 21.55 -10.54
CA LYS A 366 15.19 22.96 -10.96
C LYS A 366 14.47 23.82 -9.93
N LEU A 367 13.90 23.22 -8.90
CA LEU A 367 13.10 23.90 -7.87
C LEU A 367 13.91 24.01 -6.58
N GLN A 368 14.30 25.23 -6.23
CA GLN A 368 15.08 25.51 -5.01
C GLN A 368 14.42 26.62 -4.22
N HIS A 369 13.70 26.25 -3.17
CA HIS A 369 13.05 27.19 -2.27
C HIS A 369 12.98 26.63 -0.85
N LYS A 370 13.11 27.50 0.16
CA LYS A 370 13.18 27.13 1.59
C LYS A 370 11.95 26.37 2.12
N ASN A 371 10.81 26.48 1.45
CA ASN A 371 9.57 25.75 1.79
C ASN A 371 9.27 24.58 0.85
N LEU A 372 10.27 24.08 0.12
CA LEU A 372 10.23 22.81 -0.62
C LEU A 372 11.29 21.86 -0.05
N VAL A 373 11.04 20.54 -0.08
CA VAL A 373 12.03 19.54 0.32
C VAL A 373 13.05 19.36 -0.79
N ARG A 374 14.31 19.62 -0.47
CA ARG A 374 15.41 19.57 -1.45
C ARG A 374 15.85 18.14 -1.75
N LEU A 375 15.83 17.75 -3.02
CA LEU A 375 16.58 16.59 -3.48
C LEU A 375 18.08 16.89 -3.37
N VAL A 376 18.82 16.02 -2.70
CA VAL A 376 20.27 16.09 -2.56
C VAL A 376 20.94 15.27 -3.65
N PHE A 377 20.47 14.04 -3.88
CA PHE A 377 20.97 13.14 -4.92
C PHE A 377 19.85 12.26 -5.50
N PHE A 378 20.10 11.63 -6.64
CA PHE A 378 19.36 10.46 -7.12
C PHE A 378 20.33 9.30 -7.43
N CYS A 379 19.83 8.07 -7.38
CA CYS A 379 20.54 6.90 -7.88
C CYS A 379 19.64 6.10 -8.81
N MET A 380 20.20 5.64 -9.93
CA MET A 380 19.54 4.78 -10.90
C MET A 380 20.53 3.71 -11.37
N GLU A 381 20.49 2.54 -10.76
CA GLU A 381 21.39 1.43 -11.06
C GLU A 381 20.62 0.11 -11.24
N LYS A 382 20.66 -0.44 -12.45
CA LYS A 382 19.91 -1.65 -12.85
C LYS A 382 18.39 -1.46 -12.60
N GLU A 383 17.84 -2.10 -11.60
CA GLU A 383 16.43 -2.01 -11.21
C GLU A 383 16.20 -0.98 -10.09
N GLU A 384 17.25 -0.60 -9.36
CA GLU A 384 17.20 0.32 -8.22
C GLU A 384 16.98 1.77 -8.68
N LYS A 385 16.02 2.44 -8.03
CA LYS A 385 15.66 3.84 -8.28
C LYS A 385 15.46 4.49 -6.92
N LEU A 386 16.35 5.40 -6.57
CA LEU A 386 16.41 6.04 -5.25
C LEU A 386 16.39 7.55 -5.42
N LEU A 387 15.58 8.21 -4.61
CA LEU A 387 15.55 9.67 -4.47
C LEU A 387 16.03 10.00 -3.06
N ILE A 388 17.07 10.83 -2.96
CA ILE A 388 17.77 11.12 -1.71
C ILE A 388 17.56 12.59 -1.37
N TYR A 389 16.78 12.85 -0.31
CA TYR A 389 16.42 14.18 0.16
C TYR A 389 17.20 14.57 1.42
N GLU A 390 17.16 15.85 1.76
CA GLU A 390 17.47 16.30 3.12
C GLU A 390 16.53 15.62 4.14
N TYR A 391 17.07 15.24 5.30
CA TYR A 391 16.28 14.59 6.35
C TYR A 391 15.34 15.58 7.06
N MET A 392 14.10 15.15 7.30
CA MET A 392 13.06 15.93 7.98
C MET A 392 12.76 15.29 9.36
N PRO A 393 13.35 15.81 10.46
CA PRO A 393 13.30 15.18 11.78
C PRO A 393 11.91 15.23 12.42
N ASN A 394 11.14 16.28 12.15
CA ASN A 394 9.78 16.44 12.65
C ASN A 394 8.74 15.83 11.70
N LYS A 395 9.13 14.85 10.87
CA LYS A 395 8.22 14.06 10.02
C LYS A 395 7.28 14.95 9.17
N SER A 396 6.06 14.50 8.97
CA SER A 396 4.99 15.15 8.19
C SER A 396 3.98 15.88 9.08
N LEU A 397 3.24 16.83 8.49
CA LEU A 397 2.26 17.65 9.20
C LEU A 397 1.05 16.82 9.69
N ASP A 398 0.65 15.79 8.95
CA ASP A 398 -0.43 14.86 9.33
C ASP A 398 -0.13 14.10 10.63
N PHE A 399 1.12 13.69 10.86
CA PHE A 399 1.61 13.06 12.10
C PHE A 399 1.37 13.93 13.34
N PHE A 400 1.33 15.27 13.18
CA PHE A 400 0.92 16.18 14.24
C PHE A 400 -0.58 16.52 14.21
N LEU A 401 -1.18 16.70 13.02
CA LEU A 401 -2.57 17.13 12.91
C LEU A 401 -3.56 16.08 13.38
N PHE A 402 -3.36 14.79 13.13
CA PHE A 402 -4.38 13.76 13.39
C PHE A 402 -4.24 13.05 14.75
N ASP A 403 -3.11 13.23 15.45
CA ASP A 403 -2.90 12.76 16.82
C ASP A 403 -3.23 13.86 17.84
N GLN A 404 -4.10 13.58 18.82
CA GLN A 404 -4.56 14.58 19.79
C GLN A 404 -3.44 15.17 20.66
N ILE A 405 -2.46 14.35 21.06
CA ILE A 405 -1.35 14.75 21.93
C ILE A 405 -0.33 15.57 21.13
N LYS A 406 0.00 15.12 19.91
CA LYS A 406 0.95 15.81 19.03
C LYS A 406 0.36 17.13 18.49
N ARG A 407 -0.96 17.19 18.25
CA ARG A 407 -1.68 18.42 17.85
C ARG A 407 -1.53 19.55 18.87
N ALA A 408 -1.39 19.24 20.16
CA ALA A 408 -1.14 20.24 21.21
C ALA A 408 0.23 20.93 21.05
N ARG A 409 1.23 20.28 20.44
CA ARG A 409 2.54 20.88 20.11
C ARG A 409 2.44 21.93 19.00
N LEU A 410 1.41 21.87 18.16
CA LEU A 410 1.12 22.89 17.15
C LEU A 410 0.39 24.07 17.79
N THR A 411 1.13 24.95 18.45
CA THR A 411 0.61 26.25 18.94
C THR A 411 0.13 27.12 17.78
N TRP A 412 -0.71 28.13 18.03
CA TRP A 412 -1.20 29.02 16.97
C TRP A 412 -0.07 29.68 16.16
N ARG A 413 1.01 30.11 16.82
CA ARG A 413 2.20 30.66 16.17
C ARG A 413 2.85 29.67 15.19
N ILE A 414 2.97 28.40 15.59
CA ILE A 414 3.52 27.34 14.73
C ILE A 414 2.58 27.06 13.56
N ARG A 415 1.26 26.99 13.80
CA ARG A 415 0.26 26.80 12.72
C ARG A 415 0.30 27.94 11.70
N TYR A 416 0.39 29.19 12.16
CA TYR A 416 0.51 30.35 11.28
C TYR A 416 1.79 30.30 10.43
N ASN A 417 2.94 29.97 11.04
CA ASN A 417 4.19 29.77 10.31
C ASN A 417 4.09 28.66 9.26
N ILE A 418 3.40 27.56 9.58
CA ILE A 418 3.14 26.44 8.66
C ILE A 418 2.26 26.89 7.48
N VAL A 419 1.13 27.56 7.73
CA VAL A 419 0.25 28.07 6.67
C VAL A 419 0.99 29.06 5.75
N ASN A 420 1.71 30.03 6.33
CA ASN A 420 2.49 31.02 5.60
C ASN A 420 3.63 30.38 4.77
N GLY A 421 4.31 29.38 5.30
CA GLY A 421 5.36 28.66 4.58
C GLY A 421 4.83 27.79 3.44
N ILE A 422 3.69 27.11 3.62
CA ILE A 422 3.00 26.39 2.53
C ILE A 422 2.57 27.38 1.43
N ALA A 423 1.97 28.52 1.80
CA ALA A 423 1.55 29.54 0.84
C ALA A 423 2.73 30.10 0.03
N ARG A 424 3.88 30.34 0.67
CA ARG A 424 5.13 30.74 -0.01
C ARG A 424 5.69 29.65 -0.91
N GLY A 425 5.64 28.40 -0.49
CA GLY A 425 6.03 27.25 -1.32
C GLY A 425 5.17 27.15 -2.60
N LEU A 426 3.86 27.34 -2.47
CA LEU A 426 2.93 27.36 -3.60
C LEU A 426 3.09 28.58 -4.51
N LEU A 427 3.26 29.79 -3.95
CA LEU A 427 3.52 31.00 -4.75
C LEU A 427 4.79 30.83 -5.59
N TYR A 428 5.86 30.30 -4.98
CA TYR A 428 7.08 29.99 -5.69
C TYR A 428 6.85 29.02 -6.86
N LEU A 429 6.14 27.91 -6.61
CA LEU A 429 5.82 26.93 -7.66
C LEU A 429 4.94 27.50 -8.79
N HIS A 430 4.03 28.43 -8.48
CA HIS A 430 3.03 28.91 -9.43
C HIS A 430 3.48 30.15 -10.21
N GLU A 431 4.30 31.02 -9.63
CA GLU A 431 4.67 32.32 -10.21
C GLU A 431 6.18 32.62 -10.18
N ASP A 432 6.91 32.31 -9.09
CA ASP A 432 8.31 32.76 -8.95
C ASP A 432 9.37 31.79 -9.50
N SER A 433 9.02 30.54 -9.86
CA SER A 433 9.94 29.56 -10.42
C SER A 433 9.97 29.57 -11.95
N CYS A 434 11.14 29.28 -12.55
CA CYS A 434 11.37 29.29 -14.01
C CYS A 434 10.46 28.36 -14.85
N LEU A 435 9.64 27.54 -14.19
CA LEU A 435 8.56 26.75 -14.75
C LEU A 435 7.34 26.97 -13.85
N LYS A 436 6.15 27.10 -14.43
CA LYS A 436 4.91 27.11 -13.66
C LYS A 436 4.54 25.68 -13.29
N VAL A 437 4.65 25.30 -12.03
CA VAL A 437 4.53 23.93 -11.53
C VAL A 437 3.27 23.74 -10.70
N ILE A 438 2.34 22.92 -11.17
CA ILE A 438 1.17 22.49 -10.39
C ILE A 438 1.52 21.20 -9.67
N HIS A 439 1.49 21.19 -8.33
CA HIS A 439 1.88 20.03 -7.50
C HIS A 439 0.97 18.80 -7.68
N ARG A 440 -0.34 19.03 -7.86
CA ARG A 440 -1.42 18.02 -8.03
C ARG A 440 -1.66 17.03 -6.88
N ASP A 441 -0.73 16.90 -5.93
CA ASP A 441 -0.87 16.04 -4.75
C ASP A 441 -0.52 16.77 -3.43
N LEU A 442 -1.01 18.00 -3.24
CA LEU A 442 -0.74 18.74 -2.00
C LEU A 442 -1.70 18.28 -0.89
N LYS A 443 -1.14 17.72 0.19
CA LYS A 443 -1.86 17.21 1.36
C LYS A 443 -0.98 17.25 2.60
N ALA A 444 -1.56 17.04 3.79
CA ALA A 444 -0.84 17.14 5.06
C ALA A 444 0.31 16.12 5.22
N SER A 445 0.25 14.93 4.59
CA SER A 445 1.37 13.99 4.58
C SER A 445 2.52 14.39 3.65
N ASN A 446 2.25 15.25 2.67
CA ASN A 446 3.23 15.81 1.72
C ASN A 446 3.76 17.19 2.16
N VAL A 447 3.53 17.58 3.41
CA VAL A 447 4.19 18.74 4.05
C VAL A 447 5.05 18.22 5.19
N LEU A 448 6.36 18.20 4.98
CA LEU A 448 7.33 17.78 6.00
C LEU A 448 7.78 18.97 6.86
N LEU A 449 8.32 18.67 8.04
CA LEU A 449 8.75 19.64 9.04
C LEU A 449 10.24 19.46 9.38
N ASP A 450 10.99 20.55 9.26
CA ASP A 450 12.42 20.59 9.62
C ASP A 450 12.64 20.67 11.15
N TYR A 451 13.89 20.83 11.60
CA TYR A 451 14.25 20.95 13.03
C TYR A 451 13.50 22.07 13.77
N GLU A 452 13.13 23.15 13.07
CA GLU A 452 12.51 24.34 13.64
C GLU A 452 10.98 24.36 13.49
N MET A 453 10.39 23.28 12.97
CA MET A 453 8.98 23.17 12.58
C MET A 453 8.59 24.07 11.39
N ASN A 454 9.53 24.44 10.52
CA ASN A 454 9.19 25.10 9.26
C ASN A 454 8.62 24.06 8.27
N PRO A 455 7.59 24.41 7.47
CA PRO A 455 7.00 23.52 6.48
C PRO A 455 7.87 23.43 5.21
N LYS A 456 7.98 22.23 4.67
CA LYS A 456 8.55 21.95 3.34
C LYS A 456 7.65 21.01 2.55
N ILE A 457 7.20 21.44 1.37
CA ILE A 457 6.35 20.65 0.48
C ILE A 457 7.22 19.56 -0.21
N SER A 458 6.69 18.34 -0.30
CA SER A 458 7.38 17.15 -0.84
C SER A 458 6.49 16.31 -1.76
N ASP A 459 7.11 15.34 -2.45
CA ASP A 459 6.46 14.37 -3.34
C ASP A 459 5.92 14.97 -4.64
N PHE A 460 6.86 15.34 -5.51
CA PHE A 460 6.61 15.93 -6.83
C PHE A 460 6.33 14.89 -7.92
N GLY A 461 6.19 13.60 -7.57
CA GLY A 461 5.99 12.52 -8.54
C GLY A 461 4.80 12.74 -9.49
N LEU A 462 3.73 13.39 -9.02
CA LEU A 462 2.52 13.68 -9.80
C LEU A 462 2.45 15.11 -10.38
N ALA A 463 3.43 15.98 -10.08
CA ALA A 463 3.41 17.39 -10.46
C ALA A 463 3.49 17.59 -11.99
N ARG A 464 3.09 18.76 -12.50
CA ARG A 464 3.25 19.15 -13.92
C ARG A 464 3.87 20.53 -14.03
N ALA A 465 4.88 20.66 -14.88
CA ALA A 465 5.42 21.95 -15.31
C ALA A 465 4.76 22.44 -16.60
N PHE A 466 4.65 23.76 -16.72
CA PHE A 466 4.19 24.49 -17.89
C PHE A 466 5.16 25.66 -18.16
N ARG A 467 5.30 26.06 -19.44
CA ARG A 467 5.90 27.35 -19.79
C ARG A 467 4.89 28.47 -19.52
N GLU A 468 5.37 29.67 -19.20
CA GLU A 468 4.56 30.83 -18.80
C GLU A 468 3.37 31.13 -19.73
N ASN A 469 3.51 30.87 -21.04
CA ASN A 469 2.47 31.11 -22.05
C ASN A 469 1.31 30.10 -22.05
N HIS A 470 1.33 29.06 -21.19
CA HIS A 470 0.26 28.06 -21.08
C HIS A 470 -0.38 28.10 -19.68
N SER A 471 -1.57 28.71 -19.59
CA SER A 471 -2.38 28.76 -18.37
C SER A 471 -3.18 27.48 -18.08
N GLU A 472 -3.41 26.64 -19.09
CA GLU A 472 -4.33 25.49 -19.03
C GLU A 472 -3.74 24.26 -19.72
N ALA A 473 -4.08 23.07 -19.19
CA ALA A 473 -3.76 21.79 -19.83
C ALA A 473 -4.74 20.68 -19.41
N ASN A 474 -5.31 20.00 -20.39
CA ASN A 474 -6.24 18.89 -20.17
C ASN A 474 -5.50 17.61 -19.73
N THR A 475 -6.23 16.73 -19.05
CA THR A 475 -5.71 15.43 -18.61
C THR A 475 -6.85 14.42 -18.46
N ASN A 476 -6.74 13.28 -19.14
CA ASN A 476 -7.79 12.25 -19.14
C ASN A 476 -7.69 11.30 -17.91
N LYS A 477 -6.79 11.59 -16.96
CA LYS A 477 -6.56 10.78 -15.76
C LYS A 477 -6.66 11.66 -14.51
N VAL A 478 -7.66 11.39 -13.68
CA VAL A 478 -7.75 11.92 -12.31
C VAL A 478 -6.58 11.34 -11.50
N ILE A 479 -5.80 12.21 -10.85
CA ILE A 479 -4.69 11.87 -9.94
C ILE A 479 -4.59 12.92 -8.84
N GLY A 480 -3.91 12.57 -7.75
CA GLY A 480 -3.98 13.27 -6.46
C GLY A 480 -4.86 12.49 -5.49
N THR A 481 -4.84 12.86 -4.21
CA THR A 481 -5.70 12.28 -3.14
C THR A 481 -6.83 13.22 -2.74
#